data_AF-A0A9W9GW31-F1
#
_entry.id   AF-A0A9W9GW31-F1
#
_cell.length_a   1.000
_cell.length_b   1.000
_cell.length_c   1.000
_cell.angle_alpha   90.00
_cell.angle_beta   90.00
_cell.angle_gamma   90.00
#
_symmetry.space_group_name_H-M   'P 1'
#
loop_
_entity.id
_entity.type
_entity.pdbx_description
1 polymer ?
#
loop_
_entity_poly.entity_id
_entity_poly.type
_entity_poly.pdbx_seq_one_letter_code
_entity_poly.pdbx_strand_id
1 'polypeptide(L)'
;MIDQLIFENLQTKIDEESTVRDELHEIIQSLARRGYLFQLGRHFRVDVAAWSQELTVDYAGRSTQAILSRAHSTPADQLKPVLGDATKEILAQKQEVARLRAVADKHPFYKYNGLWTRELQNLVASIELCAWLGGLQEHKGPSSTSFMTIEDVGKFLEIPVNLKEEDAFHLTIEEYLLALIAMVEELSRLAVNSVTLGDYNRPMEISNFIKELFAGFQLLNLKNDILRKRSDGIKYSVKKVEDVVYDLSLRNLVPKGGASA
;
A
#
# COMPACT_ATOMS: atom_id res chain seq x y z
N MET A 1 -10.08 -4.53 53.35
CA MET A 1 -10.33 -5.62 52.39
C MET A 1 -10.71 -4.95 51.08
N ILE A 2 -10.12 -5.32 49.96
CA ILE A 2 -10.47 -4.72 48.66
C ILE A 2 -11.80 -5.32 48.20
N ASP A 3 -12.72 -4.48 47.71
CA ASP A 3 -14.03 -4.89 47.21
C ASP A 3 -13.87 -5.67 45.88
N GLN A 4 -14.38 -6.90 45.83
CA GLN A 4 -14.33 -7.77 44.64
C GLN A 4 -15.12 -7.19 43.47
N LEU A 5 -16.18 -6.40 43.74
CA LEU A 5 -17.03 -5.78 42.73
C LEU A 5 -16.23 -4.82 41.81
N ILE A 6 -15.12 -4.27 42.29
CA ILE A 6 -14.23 -3.42 41.47
C ILE A 6 -13.64 -4.24 40.31
N PHE A 7 -13.19 -5.47 40.58
CA PHE A 7 -12.57 -6.32 39.56
C PHE A 7 -13.60 -6.94 38.61
N GLU A 8 -14.80 -7.27 39.10
CA GLU A 8 -15.90 -7.73 38.24
C GLU A 8 -16.32 -6.66 37.23
N ASN A 9 -16.47 -5.40 37.68
CA ASN A 9 -16.78 -4.29 36.77
C ASN A 9 -15.66 -4.02 35.75
N LEU A 10 -14.40 -4.21 36.13
CA LEU A 10 -13.26 -4.11 35.20
C LEU A 10 -13.28 -5.25 34.18
N GLN A 11 -13.60 -6.47 34.60
CA GLN A 11 -13.71 -7.62 33.71
C GLN A 11 -14.77 -7.39 32.63
N THR A 12 -15.96 -6.88 33.00
CA THR A 12 -17.01 -6.56 32.02
C THR A 12 -16.53 -5.58 30.94
N LYS A 13 -15.78 -4.54 31.33
CA LYS A 13 -15.20 -3.57 30.37
C LYS A 13 -14.14 -4.20 29.48
N ILE A 14 -13.32 -5.11 30.02
CA ILE A 14 -12.33 -5.85 29.25
C ILE A 14 -13.00 -6.76 28.23
N ASP A 15 -14.09 -7.44 28.61
CA ASP A 15 -14.83 -8.35 27.73
C ASP A 15 -15.52 -7.58 26.58
N GLU A 16 -16.08 -6.39 26.86
CA GLU A 16 -16.59 -5.47 25.84
C GLU A 16 -15.49 -5.06 24.84
N GLU A 17 -14.31 -4.67 25.34
CA GLU A 17 -13.17 -4.32 24.47
C GLU A 17 -12.67 -5.51 23.65
N SER A 18 -12.64 -6.71 24.25
CA SER A 18 -12.26 -7.94 23.54
C SER A 18 -13.21 -8.23 22.40
N THR A 19 -14.52 -8.12 22.65
CA THR A 19 -15.57 -8.35 21.64
C THR A 19 -15.40 -7.43 20.44
N VAL A 20 -15.12 -6.14 20.68
CA VAL A 20 -14.86 -5.15 19.62
C VAL A 20 -13.59 -5.51 18.84
N ARG A 21 -12.52 -5.91 19.52
CA ARG A 21 -11.28 -6.33 18.85
C ARG A 21 -11.50 -7.55 17.98
N ASP A 22 -12.28 -8.52 18.43
CA ASP A 22 -12.55 -9.76 17.70
C ASP A 22 -13.37 -9.47 16.42
N GLU A 23 -14.41 -8.64 16.52
CA GLU A 23 -15.21 -8.20 15.36
C GLU A 23 -14.34 -7.47 14.31
N LEU A 24 -13.51 -6.52 14.75
CA LEU A 24 -12.60 -5.80 13.86
C LEU A 24 -11.56 -6.75 13.23
N HIS A 25 -11.00 -7.69 14.01
CA HIS A 25 -10.03 -8.66 13.50
C HIS A 25 -10.60 -9.54 12.41
N GLU A 26 -11.85 -9.98 12.51
CA GLU A 26 -12.48 -10.81 11.48
C GLU A 26 -12.54 -10.08 10.13
N ILE A 27 -12.94 -8.80 10.15
CA ILE A 27 -13.01 -7.97 8.94
C ILE A 27 -11.60 -7.72 8.39
N ILE A 28 -10.64 -7.39 9.25
CA ILE A 28 -9.25 -7.16 8.86
C ILE A 28 -8.62 -8.42 8.28
N GLN A 29 -8.92 -9.61 8.81
CA GLN A 29 -8.48 -10.88 8.23
C GLN A 29 -9.08 -11.10 6.84
N SER A 30 -10.34 -10.72 6.61
CA SER A 30 -10.93 -10.73 5.27
C SER A 30 -10.17 -9.81 4.30
N LEU A 31 -9.93 -8.56 4.73
CA LEU A 31 -9.18 -7.57 3.95
C LEU A 31 -7.75 -8.05 3.65
N ALA A 32 -7.06 -8.60 4.64
CA ALA A 32 -5.70 -9.12 4.54
C ALA A 32 -5.62 -10.33 3.60
N ARG A 33 -6.58 -11.27 3.66
CA ARG A 33 -6.63 -12.43 2.75
C ARG A 33 -6.74 -12.01 1.29
N ARG A 34 -7.49 -10.94 1.01
CA ARG A 34 -7.58 -10.33 -0.33
C ARG A 34 -6.33 -9.54 -0.71
N GLY A 35 -5.60 -9.03 0.28
CA GLY A 35 -4.39 -8.24 0.09
C GLY A 35 -3.10 -9.03 -0.12
N TYR A 36 -2.92 -10.20 0.51
CA TYR A 36 -1.58 -10.75 0.74
C TYR A 36 -1.11 -11.94 -0.12
N LEU A 37 0.21 -11.92 -0.37
CA LEU A 37 1.14 -13.01 -0.06
C LEU A 37 2.50 -12.44 0.47
N PHE A 38 2.89 -12.85 1.69
CA PHE A 38 4.22 -12.79 2.35
C PHE A 38 4.84 -11.47 2.91
N GLN A 39 4.80 -11.34 4.24
CA GLN A 39 5.94 -10.90 5.07
C GLN A 39 6.20 -11.94 6.18
N LEU A 40 6.64 -13.15 5.81
CA LEU A 40 7.25 -14.07 6.79
C LEU A 40 8.74 -13.71 6.87
N GLY A 41 9.06 -12.74 7.73
CA GLY A 41 10.44 -12.26 7.82
C GLY A 41 10.67 -11.08 8.76
N ARG A 42 10.11 -11.10 9.98
CA ARG A 42 10.70 -10.62 11.25
C ARG A 42 9.60 -10.26 12.24
N HIS A 43 9.70 -10.86 13.42
CA HIS A 43 8.99 -10.49 14.65
C HIS A 43 7.47 -10.72 14.68
N PHE A 44 7.04 -11.98 14.76
CA PHE A 44 5.99 -12.37 15.71
C PHE A 44 6.09 -13.88 15.97
N ARG A 45 6.40 -14.28 17.21
CA ARG A 45 6.33 -15.68 17.65
C ARG A 45 4.93 -15.92 18.22
N VAL A 46 4.00 -16.36 17.38
CA VAL A 46 2.82 -17.15 17.80
C VAL A 46 2.56 -18.16 16.68
N ASP A 47 2.31 -19.42 17.04
CA ASP A 47 2.31 -20.62 16.21
C ASP A 47 1.70 -20.48 14.79
N VAL A 48 2.58 -20.28 13.80
CA VAL A 48 2.24 -20.17 12.36
C VAL A 48 2.16 -21.54 11.67
N ALA A 49 2.57 -22.63 12.33
CA ALA A 49 2.84 -23.91 11.67
C ALA A 49 1.58 -24.69 11.26
N ALA A 50 0.44 -24.52 11.95
CA ALA A 50 -0.79 -25.26 11.62
C ALA A 50 -1.66 -24.56 10.56
N TRP A 51 -1.46 -23.27 10.32
CA TRP A 51 -2.30 -22.44 9.43
C TRP A 51 -1.69 -22.24 8.03
N SER A 52 -0.45 -22.71 7.80
CA SER A 52 0.32 -22.35 6.61
C SER A 52 0.21 -23.31 5.42
N GLN A 53 -0.51 -24.44 5.52
CA GLN A 53 -0.51 -25.46 4.47
C GLN A 53 -1.81 -25.55 3.64
N GLU A 54 -2.99 -25.29 4.22
CA GLU A 54 -4.27 -25.39 3.48
C GLU A 54 -4.76 -24.05 2.89
N LEU A 55 -4.38 -22.90 3.47
CA LEU A 55 -4.82 -21.57 3.02
C LEU A 55 -3.89 -20.91 1.98
N THR A 56 -2.70 -21.45 1.77
CA THR A 56 -1.58 -20.76 1.11
C THR A 56 -1.49 -20.96 -0.40
N VAL A 57 -2.17 -21.93 -0.99
CA VAL A 57 -2.01 -22.22 -2.44
C VAL A 57 -3.13 -21.59 -3.28
N ASP A 58 -4.39 -21.69 -2.85
CA ASP A 58 -5.54 -21.20 -3.63
C ASP A 58 -5.79 -19.68 -3.49
N TYR A 59 -5.47 -19.08 -2.34
CA TYR A 59 -5.63 -17.64 -2.11
C TYR A 59 -4.42 -16.82 -2.59
N ALA A 60 -3.24 -17.43 -2.59
CA ALA A 60 -2.00 -16.83 -3.06
C ALA A 60 -2.05 -16.32 -4.50
N GLY A 61 -2.82 -16.99 -5.37
CA GLY A 61 -2.96 -16.59 -6.78
C GLY A 61 -4.01 -15.51 -7.04
N ARG A 62 -4.80 -15.13 -6.04
CA ARG A 62 -5.96 -14.23 -6.19
C ARG A 62 -5.86 -12.93 -5.39
N SER A 63 -4.81 -12.74 -4.59
CA SER A 63 -4.64 -11.48 -3.86
C SER A 63 -4.18 -10.34 -4.77
N THR A 64 -4.58 -9.10 -4.44
CA THR A 64 -4.21 -7.90 -5.20
C THR A 64 -2.70 -7.81 -5.42
N GLN A 65 -1.92 -8.06 -4.38
CA GLN A 65 -0.45 -8.01 -4.47
C GLN A 65 0.11 -9.11 -5.38
N ALA A 66 -0.44 -10.33 -5.36
CA ALA A 66 0.00 -11.38 -6.26
C ALA A 66 -0.33 -11.06 -7.72
N ILE A 67 -1.51 -10.47 -7.98
CA ILE A 67 -1.90 -10.03 -9.32
C ILE A 67 -0.96 -8.90 -9.79
N LEU A 68 -0.73 -7.88 -8.97
CA LEU A 68 0.21 -6.80 -9.30
C LEU A 68 1.65 -7.30 -9.41
N SER A 69 2.03 -8.37 -8.70
CA SER A 69 3.35 -8.98 -8.83
C SER A 69 3.58 -9.55 -10.24
N ARG A 70 2.52 -10.03 -10.91
CA ARG A 70 2.60 -10.49 -12.31
C ARG A 70 2.95 -9.35 -13.26
N ALA A 71 2.70 -8.09 -12.92
CA ALA A 71 3.12 -6.94 -13.73
C ALA A 71 4.64 -6.90 -13.93
N HIS A 72 5.41 -7.42 -12.96
CA HIS A 72 6.87 -7.52 -13.06
C HIS A 72 7.34 -8.50 -14.14
N SER A 73 6.52 -9.48 -14.51
CA SER A 73 6.86 -10.49 -15.52
C SER A 73 6.01 -10.36 -16.80
N THR A 74 5.22 -9.30 -16.93
CA THR A 74 4.29 -9.11 -18.04
C THR A 74 4.76 -7.97 -18.94
N PRO A 75 4.92 -8.21 -20.27
CA PRO A 75 5.20 -7.15 -21.23
C PRO A 75 4.16 -6.02 -21.21
N ALA A 76 4.58 -4.81 -21.56
CA ALA A 76 3.75 -3.60 -21.48
C ALA A 76 2.41 -3.69 -22.24
N ASP A 77 2.43 -4.32 -23.41
CA ASP A 77 1.26 -4.55 -24.28
C ASP A 77 0.25 -5.52 -23.68
N GLN A 78 0.68 -6.40 -22.78
CA GLN A 78 -0.14 -7.43 -22.13
C GLN A 78 -0.52 -7.06 -20.69
N LEU A 79 -0.21 -5.83 -20.25
CA LEU A 79 -0.43 -5.41 -18.87
C LEU A 79 -1.91 -5.13 -18.57
N LYS A 80 -2.70 -4.74 -19.58
CA LYS A 80 -4.11 -4.31 -19.40
C LYS A 80 -5.01 -5.36 -18.74
N PRO A 81 -4.99 -6.66 -19.11
CA PRO A 81 -5.73 -7.70 -18.39
C PRO A 81 -5.32 -7.85 -16.92
N VAL A 82 -4.02 -7.77 -16.62
CA VAL A 82 -3.49 -7.87 -15.25
C VAL A 82 -4.03 -6.72 -14.39
N LEU A 83 -4.03 -5.50 -14.93
CA LEU A 83 -4.61 -4.34 -14.25
C LEU A 83 -6.12 -4.46 -14.09
N GLY A 84 -6.82 -5.02 -15.08
CA GLY A 84 -8.25 -5.29 -14.97
C GLY A 84 -8.57 -6.26 -13.82
N ASP A 85 -7.77 -7.31 -13.64
CA ASP A 85 -7.93 -8.23 -12.52
C ASP A 85 -7.55 -7.58 -11.18
N ALA A 86 -6.49 -6.77 -11.15
CA ALA A 86 -6.09 -6.04 -9.94
C ALA A 86 -7.16 -5.04 -9.53
N THR A 87 -7.75 -4.29 -10.47
CA THR A 87 -8.85 -3.36 -10.23
C THR A 87 -10.07 -4.08 -9.65
N LYS A 88 -10.42 -5.27 -10.16
CA LYS A 88 -11.53 -6.06 -9.58
C LYS A 88 -11.27 -6.42 -8.12
N GLU A 89 -10.07 -6.89 -7.79
CA GLU A 89 -9.77 -7.26 -6.40
C GLU A 89 -9.68 -6.03 -5.49
N ILE A 90 -9.13 -4.91 -5.97
CA ILE A 90 -9.14 -3.63 -5.25
C ILE A 90 -10.58 -3.18 -4.95
N LEU A 91 -11.50 -3.30 -5.91
CA LEU A 91 -12.92 -2.99 -5.69
C LEU A 91 -13.56 -3.94 -4.66
N ALA A 92 -13.14 -5.20 -4.60
CA ALA A 92 -13.59 -6.12 -3.56
C ALA A 92 -13.02 -5.74 -2.18
N GLN A 93 -11.75 -5.33 -2.10
CA GLN A 93 -11.14 -4.81 -0.87
C GLN A 93 -11.82 -3.51 -0.40
N LYS A 94 -12.25 -2.64 -1.33
CA LYS A 94 -13.06 -1.46 -1.01
C LYS A 94 -14.34 -1.84 -0.25
N GLN A 95 -15.01 -2.94 -0.61
CA GLN A 95 -16.19 -3.41 0.11
C GLN A 95 -15.86 -3.85 1.56
N GLU A 96 -14.71 -4.48 1.78
CA GLU A 96 -14.25 -4.82 3.12
C GLU A 96 -13.88 -3.57 3.94
N VAL A 97 -13.32 -2.53 3.31
CA VAL A 97 -13.10 -1.23 3.96
C VAL A 97 -14.42 -0.58 4.37
N ALA A 98 -15.46 -0.67 3.54
CA ALA A 98 -16.79 -0.18 3.91
C ALA A 98 -17.39 -0.93 5.11
N ARG A 99 -17.19 -2.26 5.18
CA ARG A 99 -17.58 -3.06 6.36
C ARG A 99 -16.78 -2.66 7.60
N LEU A 100 -15.47 -2.48 7.46
CA LEU A 100 -14.60 -2.04 8.54
C LEU A 100 -15.05 -0.69 9.10
N ARG A 101 -15.32 0.28 8.21
CA ARG A 101 -15.83 1.60 8.57
C ARG A 101 -17.12 1.52 9.39
N ALA A 102 -18.08 0.68 8.98
CA ALA A 102 -19.38 0.55 9.65
C ALA A 102 -19.27 0.08 11.12
N VAL A 103 -18.19 -0.62 11.48
CA VAL A 103 -17.89 -1.01 12.86
C VAL A 103 -16.98 0.01 13.53
N ALA A 104 -15.89 0.40 12.85
CA ALA A 104 -14.87 1.30 13.39
C ALA A 104 -15.42 2.69 13.75
N ASP A 105 -16.39 3.23 12.99
CA ASP A 105 -17.03 4.53 13.27
C ASP A 105 -17.77 4.56 14.63
N LYS A 106 -18.03 3.41 15.26
CA LYS A 106 -18.69 3.31 16.57
C LYS A 106 -17.71 3.34 17.74
N HIS A 107 -16.40 3.37 17.47
CA HIS A 107 -15.36 3.18 18.47
C HIS A 107 -14.25 4.22 18.33
N PRO A 108 -13.51 4.53 19.41
CA PRO A 108 -12.45 5.53 19.34
C PRO A 108 -11.35 5.15 18.34
N PHE A 109 -11.09 6.03 17.37
CA PHE A 109 -10.21 5.75 16.23
C PHE A 109 -8.80 5.36 16.68
N TYR A 110 -8.13 6.22 17.44
CA TYR A 110 -6.74 6.01 17.86
C TYR A 110 -6.55 4.87 18.87
N LYS A 111 -7.63 4.32 19.42
CA LYS A 111 -7.57 3.12 20.26
C LYS A 111 -7.41 1.86 19.42
N TYR A 112 -8.03 1.82 18.24
CA TYR A 112 -8.13 0.60 17.42
C TYR A 112 -7.42 0.71 16.06
N ASN A 113 -6.97 1.89 15.64
CA ASN A 113 -6.38 2.08 14.31
C ASN A 113 -5.21 1.15 14.00
N GLY A 114 -4.37 0.87 14.99
CA GLY A 114 -3.26 -0.07 14.87
C GLY A 114 -3.66 -1.47 14.40
N LEU A 115 -4.94 -1.86 14.52
CA LEU A 115 -5.44 -3.13 14.00
C LEU A 115 -5.48 -3.16 12.47
N TRP A 116 -5.89 -2.07 11.82
CA TRP A 116 -6.08 -2.03 10.36
C TRP A 116 -5.02 -1.22 9.60
N THR A 117 -4.25 -0.38 10.28
CA THR A 117 -3.28 0.55 9.67
C THR A 117 -2.38 -0.15 8.63
N ARG A 118 -1.87 -1.35 8.92
CA ARG A 118 -1.02 -2.09 7.97
C ARG A 118 -1.78 -2.50 6.71
N GLU A 119 -2.99 -3.03 6.85
CA GLU A 119 -3.77 -3.52 5.71
C GLU A 119 -4.31 -2.36 4.86
N LEU A 120 -4.65 -1.23 5.50
CA LEU A 120 -5.02 -0.01 4.79
C LEU A 120 -3.84 0.55 3.99
N GLN A 121 -2.63 0.61 4.57
CA GLN A 121 -1.40 1.02 3.86
C GLN A 121 -1.12 0.13 2.65
N ASN A 122 -1.26 -1.20 2.80
CA ASN A 122 -1.05 -2.15 1.71
C ASN A 122 -2.06 -1.97 0.57
N LEU A 123 -3.33 -1.74 0.90
CA LEU A 123 -4.37 -1.46 -0.06
C LEU A 123 -4.09 -0.14 -0.81
N VAL A 124 -3.76 0.94 -0.08
CA VAL A 124 -3.42 2.23 -0.70
C VAL A 124 -2.19 2.07 -1.60
N ALA A 125 -1.14 1.38 -1.18
CA ALA A 125 0.04 1.15 -2.03
C ALA A 125 -0.32 0.37 -3.31
N SER A 126 -1.24 -0.57 -3.22
CA SER A 126 -1.74 -1.33 -4.38
C SER A 126 -2.58 -0.47 -5.32
N ILE A 127 -3.41 0.42 -4.78
CA ILE A 127 -4.17 1.42 -5.54
C ILE A 127 -3.21 2.33 -6.31
N GLU A 128 -2.21 2.88 -5.62
CA GLU A 128 -1.23 3.79 -6.21
C GLU A 128 -0.40 3.11 -7.31
N LEU A 129 0.08 1.89 -7.06
CA LEU A 129 0.80 1.11 -8.07
C LEU A 129 -0.08 0.78 -9.28
N CYS A 130 -1.33 0.35 -9.05
CA CYS A 130 -2.28 0.07 -10.13
C CYS A 130 -2.58 1.34 -10.95
N ALA A 131 -2.78 2.47 -10.28
CA ALA A 131 -3.02 3.77 -10.89
C ALA A 131 -1.82 4.23 -11.75
N TRP A 132 -0.59 4.06 -11.24
CA TRP A 132 0.64 4.38 -11.95
C TRP A 132 0.84 3.53 -13.21
N LEU A 133 0.51 2.24 -13.14
CA LEU A 133 0.61 1.30 -14.26
C LEU A 133 -0.47 1.51 -15.35
N GLY A 134 -1.43 2.40 -15.14
CA GLY A 134 -2.49 2.69 -16.11
C GLY A 134 -3.87 2.11 -15.77
N GLY A 135 -4.04 1.51 -14.59
CA GLY A 135 -5.35 1.10 -14.05
C GLY A 135 -6.08 2.27 -13.37
N LEU A 136 -7.35 2.09 -12.99
CA LEU A 136 -8.13 3.06 -12.21
C LEU A 136 -8.17 4.50 -12.79
N GLN A 137 -8.01 4.67 -14.11
CA GLN A 137 -7.89 6.02 -14.72
C GLN A 137 -9.16 6.85 -14.54
N GLU A 138 -10.32 6.20 -14.50
CA GLU A 138 -11.63 6.82 -14.25
C GLU A 138 -11.77 7.42 -12.84
N HIS A 139 -10.88 7.05 -11.91
CA HIS A 139 -10.89 7.51 -10.52
C HIS A 139 -9.82 8.56 -10.21
N LYS A 140 -8.96 8.90 -11.17
CA LYS A 140 -7.94 9.94 -11.00
C LYS A 140 -8.56 11.33 -11.18
N GLY A 141 -8.18 12.28 -10.32
CA GLY A 141 -8.48 13.68 -10.50
C GLY A 141 -7.78 14.28 -11.74
N PRO A 142 -8.29 15.40 -12.29
CA PRO A 142 -7.74 16.06 -13.48
C PRO A 142 -6.30 16.56 -13.29
N SER A 143 -5.85 16.70 -12.04
CA SER A 143 -4.54 17.22 -11.67
C SER A 143 -3.46 16.14 -11.55
N SER A 144 -3.83 14.85 -11.58
CA SER A 144 -2.89 13.76 -11.32
C SER A 144 -2.73 12.84 -12.52
N THR A 145 -1.61 12.99 -13.22
CA THR A 145 -1.33 12.21 -14.43
C THR A 145 -0.86 10.79 -14.11
N SER A 146 -0.15 10.60 -12.99
CA SER A 146 0.55 9.34 -12.71
C SER A 146 -0.02 8.55 -11.52
N PHE A 147 -0.29 9.16 -10.36
CA PHE A 147 -0.76 8.48 -9.14
C PHE A 147 -2.07 9.11 -8.61
N MET A 148 -2.63 8.74 -7.47
CA MET A 148 -3.83 9.36 -6.90
C MET A 148 -3.47 10.28 -5.74
N THR A 149 -4.17 11.40 -5.54
CA THR A 149 -3.97 12.20 -4.31
C THR A 149 -4.65 11.52 -3.13
N ILE A 150 -4.32 11.91 -1.89
CA ILE A 150 -5.00 11.37 -0.71
C ILE A 150 -6.52 11.59 -0.78
N GLU A 151 -6.96 12.74 -1.32
CA GLU A 151 -8.38 13.04 -1.53
C GLU A 151 -9.01 12.13 -2.59
N ASP A 152 -8.31 11.83 -3.67
CA ASP A 152 -8.79 10.90 -4.70
C ASP A 152 -8.89 9.47 -4.15
N VAL A 153 -7.91 9.03 -3.34
CA VAL A 153 -7.96 7.74 -2.64
C VAL A 153 -9.13 7.70 -1.65
N GLY A 154 -9.31 8.74 -0.85
CA GLY A 154 -10.43 8.86 0.09
C GLY A 154 -11.79 8.80 -0.61
N LYS A 155 -11.96 9.53 -1.72
CA LYS A 155 -13.16 9.45 -2.57
C LYS A 155 -13.36 8.06 -3.15
N PHE A 156 -12.29 7.44 -3.67
CA PHE A 156 -12.35 6.11 -4.25
C PHE A 156 -12.76 5.06 -3.22
N LEU A 157 -12.19 5.09 -2.02
CA LEU A 157 -12.50 4.18 -0.91
C LEU A 157 -13.79 4.55 -0.17
N GLU A 158 -14.37 5.72 -0.45
CA GLU A 158 -15.54 6.27 0.25
C GLU A 158 -15.30 6.45 1.75
N ILE A 159 -14.12 6.99 2.11
CA ILE A 159 -13.73 7.27 3.49
C ILE A 159 -13.21 8.70 3.63
N PRO A 160 -13.45 9.37 4.77
CA PRO A 160 -12.83 10.65 5.05
C PRO A 160 -11.30 10.57 5.07
N VAL A 161 -10.65 11.71 4.89
CA VAL A 161 -9.19 11.83 4.92
C VAL A 161 -8.78 12.81 6.01
N ASN A 162 -7.83 12.40 6.85
CA ASN A 162 -7.19 13.22 7.86
C ASN A 162 -8.16 14.09 8.68
N LEU A 163 -9.17 13.45 9.29
CA LEU A 163 -10.11 14.11 10.20
C LEU A 163 -9.35 14.71 11.40
N LYS A 164 -9.73 15.92 11.80
CA LYS A 164 -9.09 16.64 12.92
C LYS A 164 -9.99 16.75 14.15
N GLU A 165 -11.29 16.90 13.93
CA GLU A 165 -12.26 17.20 14.99
C GLU A 165 -13.20 16.02 15.28
N GLU A 166 -13.38 15.14 14.30
CA GLU A 166 -14.26 13.98 14.38
C GLU A 166 -13.46 12.71 14.69
N ASP A 167 -13.92 11.96 15.70
CA ASP A 167 -13.37 10.65 16.07
C ASP A 167 -14.10 9.57 15.26
N ALA A 168 -13.70 9.41 14.00
CA ALA A 168 -14.30 8.48 13.05
C ALA A 168 -13.22 7.81 12.18
N PHE A 169 -13.58 6.72 11.50
CA PHE A 169 -12.70 6.02 10.58
C PHE A 169 -12.31 6.93 9.41
N HIS A 170 -11.01 7.10 9.19
CA HIS A 170 -10.47 7.90 8.11
C HIS A 170 -9.08 7.41 7.69
N LEU A 171 -8.65 7.77 6.49
CA LEU A 171 -7.27 7.59 6.03
C LEU A 171 -6.40 8.70 6.59
N THR A 172 -5.37 8.35 7.36
CA THR A 172 -4.42 9.34 7.90
C THR A 172 -3.37 9.75 6.85
N ILE A 173 -2.79 10.94 7.02
CA ILE A 173 -1.65 11.38 6.19
C ILE A 173 -0.47 10.42 6.32
N GLU A 174 -0.19 9.91 7.53
CA GLU A 174 0.92 8.99 7.77
C GLU A 174 0.75 7.69 6.99
N GLU A 175 -0.45 7.09 7.01
CA GLU A 175 -0.75 5.86 6.25
C GLU A 175 -0.59 6.07 4.74
N TYR A 176 -1.10 7.18 4.22
CA TYR A 176 -0.96 7.52 2.80
C TYR A 176 0.50 7.71 2.39
N LEU A 177 1.29 8.47 3.16
CA LEU A 177 2.71 8.69 2.86
C LEU A 177 3.54 7.40 2.97
N LEU A 178 3.25 6.53 3.95
CA LEU A 178 3.90 5.22 4.05
C LEU A 178 3.55 4.31 2.87
N ALA A 179 2.31 4.37 2.38
CA ALA A 179 1.89 3.64 1.19
C ALA A 179 2.62 4.11 -0.08
N LEU A 180 2.81 5.42 -0.25
CA LEU A 180 3.62 5.96 -1.35
C LEU A 180 5.07 5.48 -1.31
N ILE A 181 5.67 5.37 -0.12
CA ILE A 181 7.02 4.81 0.04
C ILE A 181 7.05 3.34 -0.41
N ALA A 182 6.05 2.55 -0.01
CA ALA A 182 5.93 1.15 -0.45
C ALA A 182 5.77 1.04 -1.98
N MET A 183 4.99 1.92 -2.61
CA MET A 183 4.90 1.98 -4.07
C MET A 183 6.26 2.24 -4.72
N VAL A 184 7.06 3.17 -4.20
CA VAL A 184 8.41 3.47 -4.74
C VAL A 184 9.32 2.25 -4.68
N GLU A 185 9.26 1.48 -3.58
CA GLU A 185 10.03 0.24 -3.42
C GLU A 185 9.66 -0.78 -4.52
N GLU A 186 8.36 -0.93 -4.82
CA GLU A 186 7.88 -1.80 -5.90
C GLU A 186 8.25 -1.28 -7.30
N LEU A 187 8.14 0.03 -7.56
CA LEU A 187 8.55 0.62 -8.84
C LEU A 187 10.06 0.42 -9.08
N SER A 188 10.89 0.54 -8.03
CA SER A 188 12.32 0.27 -8.14
C SER A 188 12.62 -1.18 -8.53
N ARG A 189 11.80 -2.13 -8.07
CA ARG A 189 11.86 -3.53 -8.51
C ARG A 189 11.39 -3.68 -9.97
N LEU A 190 10.31 -3.01 -10.34
CA LEU A 190 9.75 -3.05 -11.69
C LEU A 190 10.73 -2.53 -12.74
N ALA A 191 11.49 -1.47 -12.44
CA ALA A 191 12.49 -0.92 -13.35
C ALA A 191 13.57 -1.95 -13.76
N VAL A 192 14.00 -2.80 -12.84
CA VAL A 192 14.97 -3.87 -13.15
C VAL A 192 14.33 -4.95 -14.03
N ASN A 193 13.09 -5.33 -13.70
CA ASN A 193 12.39 -6.39 -14.40
C ASN A 193 11.96 -5.96 -15.81
N SER A 194 11.59 -4.69 -16.01
CA SER A 194 11.22 -4.17 -17.33
C SER A 194 12.39 -4.24 -18.31
N VAL A 195 13.62 -3.95 -17.87
CA VAL A 195 14.83 -4.14 -18.69
C VAL A 195 15.02 -5.60 -19.09
N THR A 196 14.74 -6.53 -18.17
CA THR A 196 14.83 -7.97 -18.44
C THR A 196 13.80 -8.42 -19.49
N LEU A 197 12.66 -7.72 -19.57
CA LEU A 197 11.61 -7.92 -20.58
C LEU A 197 11.84 -7.11 -21.87
N GLY A 198 12.96 -6.40 -22.00
CA GLY A 198 13.30 -5.59 -23.18
C GLY A 198 12.64 -4.21 -23.24
N ASP A 199 11.98 -3.77 -22.16
CA ASP A 199 11.43 -2.41 -22.04
C ASP A 199 12.44 -1.47 -21.39
N TYR A 200 13.10 -0.68 -22.24
CA TYR A 200 14.12 0.29 -21.84
C TYR A 200 13.56 1.70 -21.58
N ASN A 201 12.29 1.95 -21.90
CA ASN A 201 11.66 3.25 -21.66
C ASN A 201 11.11 3.36 -20.24
N ARG A 202 10.48 2.29 -19.74
CA ARG A 202 9.89 2.24 -18.40
C ARG A 202 10.85 2.59 -17.25
N PRO A 203 12.13 2.16 -17.24
CA PRO A 203 13.08 2.58 -16.21
C PRO A 203 13.30 4.10 -16.19
N MET A 204 13.25 4.77 -17.34
CA MET A 204 13.37 6.22 -17.44
C MET A 204 12.15 6.93 -16.83
N GLU A 205 10.95 6.45 -17.14
CA GLU A 205 9.69 6.94 -16.56
C GLU A 205 9.68 6.79 -15.04
N ILE A 206 10.06 5.60 -14.55
CA ILE A 206 10.17 5.29 -13.12
C ILE A 206 11.22 6.19 -12.45
N SER A 207 12.39 6.38 -13.08
CA SER A 207 13.44 7.24 -12.55
C SER A 207 12.95 8.68 -12.34
N ASN A 208 12.32 9.27 -13.36
CA ASN A 208 11.80 10.63 -13.27
C ASN A 208 10.74 10.74 -12.16
N PHE A 209 9.79 9.81 -12.13
CA PHE A 209 8.73 9.79 -11.14
C PHE A 209 9.26 9.67 -9.70
N ILE A 210 10.15 8.71 -9.43
CA ILE A 210 10.69 8.51 -8.08
C ILE A 210 11.51 9.73 -7.61
N LYS A 211 12.23 10.40 -8.52
CA LYS A 211 12.97 11.63 -8.20
C LYS A 211 12.05 12.78 -7.82
N GLU A 212 10.98 13.00 -8.60
CA GLU A 212 9.98 14.02 -8.30
C GLU A 212 9.27 13.74 -6.98
N LEU A 213 8.88 12.48 -6.75
CA LEU A 213 8.25 12.08 -5.50
C LEU A 213 9.20 12.27 -4.31
N PHE A 214 10.47 11.87 -4.45
CA PHE A 214 11.48 12.05 -3.40
C PHE A 214 11.71 13.53 -3.08
N ALA A 215 11.79 14.39 -4.10
CA ALA A 215 11.84 15.84 -3.89
C ALA A 215 10.61 16.36 -3.15
N GLY A 216 9.41 15.84 -3.47
CA GLY A 216 8.18 16.12 -2.73
C GLY A 216 8.28 15.75 -1.25
N PHE A 217 8.79 14.56 -0.93
CA PHE A 217 9.04 14.14 0.45
C PHE A 217 10.05 15.06 1.18
N GLN A 218 11.05 15.60 0.48
CA GLN A 218 12.02 16.53 1.07
C GLN A 218 11.44 17.91 1.41
N LEU A 219 10.32 18.29 0.80
CA LEU A 219 9.59 19.51 1.17
C LEU A 219 8.82 19.35 2.49
N LEU A 220 8.55 18.12 2.93
CA LEU A 220 7.81 17.83 4.14
C LEU A 220 8.72 17.95 5.37
N ASN A 221 8.32 18.75 6.34
CA ASN A 221 9.01 18.86 7.63
C ASN A 221 8.60 17.72 8.58
N LEU A 222 9.01 16.49 8.23
CA LEU A 222 8.69 15.30 9.02
C LEU A 222 9.44 15.28 10.35
N LYS A 223 8.72 14.97 11.43
CA LYS A 223 9.32 14.80 12.77
C LYS A 223 10.13 13.49 12.83
N ASN A 224 10.92 13.31 13.88
CA ASN A 224 11.76 12.12 14.04
C ASN A 224 10.92 10.89 14.43
N ASP A 225 10.25 10.30 13.45
CA ASP A 225 9.36 9.14 13.59
C ASP A 225 9.68 8.07 12.53
N ILE A 226 8.84 7.03 12.46
CA ILE A 226 8.98 5.93 11.50
C ILE A 226 8.86 6.44 10.06
N LEU A 227 7.99 7.40 9.79
CA LEU A 227 7.75 7.96 8.47
C LEU A 227 8.99 8.69 7.97
N ARG A 228 9.67 9.48 8.81
CA ARG A 228 10.96 10.09 8.43
C ARG A 228 12.02 9.05 8.09
N LYS A 229 12.18 8.02 8.91
CA LYS A 229 13.16 6.95 8.66
C LYS A 229 12.88 6.22 7.35
N ARG A 230 11.60 5.94 7.04
CA ARG A 230 11.17 5.30 5.80
C ARG A 230 11.36 6.23 4.59
N SER A 231 11.02 7.51 4.73
CA SER A 231 11.23 8.55 3.72
C SER A 231 12.72 8.71 3.36
N ASP A 232 13.61 8.73 4.35
CA ASP A 232 15.05 8.75 4.13
C ASP A 232 15.56 7.49 3.39
N GLY A 233 14.80 6.39 3.45
CA GLY A 233 15.05 5.15 2.71
C GLY A 233 14.81 5.26 1.21
N ILE A 234 13.98 6.20 0.74
CA ILE A 234 13.66 6.40 -0.68
C ILE A 234 14.93 6.61 -1.51
N LYS A 235 15.96 7.26 -0.94
CA LYS A 235 17.25 7.51 -1.62
C LYS A 235 17.91 6.24 -2.16
N TYR A 236 17.69 5.09 -1.53
CA TYR A 236 18.23 3.82 -2.00
C TYR A 236 17.48 3.31 -3.24
N SER A 237 16.16 3.49 -3.30
CA SER A 237 15.35 3.20 -4.48
C SER A 237 15.70 4.14 -5.64
N VAL A 238 15.89 5.44 -5.37
CA VAL A 238 16.39 6.43 -6.36
C VAL A 238 17.71 5.95 -6.94
N LYS A 239 18.71 5.72 -6.09
CA LYS A 239 20.04 5.26 -6.51
C LYS A 239 19.96 4.00 -7.37
N LYS A 240 19.18 3.01 -6.93
CA LYS A 240 19.04 1.74 -7.64
C LYS A 240 18.47 1.92 -9.04
N VAL A 241 17.46 2.77 -9.22
CA VAL A 241 16.89 3.03 -10.56
C VAL A 241 17.83 3.88 -11.40
N GLU A 242 18.56 4.83 -10.80
CA GLU A 242 19.60 5.59 -11.50
C GLU A 242 20.72 4.70 -12.02
N ASP A 243 21.17 3.72 -11.24
CA ASP A 243 22.19 2.75 -11.66
C ASP A 243 21.69 1.94 -12.88
N VAL A 244 20.41 1.53 -12.91
CA VAL A 244 19.78 0.87 -14.06
C VAL A 244 19.77 1.78 -15.30
N VAL A 245 19.33 3.02 -15.14
CA VAL A 245 19.30 4.02 -16.23
C VAL A 245 20.70 4.33 -16.77
N TYR A 246 21.69 4.40 -15.88
CA TYR A 246 23.09 4.57 -16.24
C TYR A 246 23.59 3.40 -17.08
N ASP A 247 23.32 2.17 -16.67
CA ASP A 247 23.70 0.95 -17.43
C ASP A 247 23.08 0.92 -18.83
N LEU A 248 21.81 1.31 -18.97
CA LEU A 248 21.14 1.42 -20.27
C LEU A 248 21.80 2.50 -21.15
N SER A 249 22.15 3.64 -20.56
CA SER A 249 22.79 4.75 -21.25
C SER A 249 24.19 4.39 -21.75
N LEU A 250 24.98 3.71 -20.91
CA LEU A 250 26.33 3.22 -21.25
C LEU A 250 26.29 2.27 -22.46
N ARG A 251 25.23 1.45 -22.55
CA ARG A 251 25.00 0.48 -23.62
C ARG A 251 24.33 1.07 -24.86
N ASN A 252 24.03 2.38 -24.87
CA ASN A 252 23.29 3.07 -25.93
C ASN A 252 21.90 2.46 -26.21
N LEU A 253 21.25 1.92 -25.17
CA LEU A 253 19.89 1.35 -25.25
C LEU A 253 18.79 2.40 -25.05
N VAL A 254 19.16 3.62 -24.67
CA VAL A 254 18.26 4.78 -24.56
C VAL A 254 18.79 5.93 -25.42
N PRO A 255 17.90 6.77 -25.98
CA PRO A 255 18.32 7.95 -26.74
C PRO A 255 19.17 8.85 -25.86
N LYS A 256 20.40 9.14 -26.28
CA LYS A 256 21.18 10.23 -25.66
C LYS A 256 20.41 11.51 -25.96
N GLY A 257 19.90 12.18 -24.92
CA GLY A 257 19.23 13.46 -25.03
C GLY A 257 19.98 14.34 -26.03
N GLY A 258 19.28 14.74 -27.09
CA GLY A 258 19.87 15.11 -28.36
C GLY A 258 21.12 15.98 -28.25
N ALA A 259 22.23 15.48 -28.78
CA ALA A 259 23.17 16.36 -29.46
C ALA A 259 22.44 16.86 -30.72
N SER A 260 21.67 17.93 -30.57
CA SER A 260 21.29 18.78 -31.70
C SER A 260 22.58 19.33 -32.30
N ALA A 261 22.97 18.78 -33.44
CA ALA A 261 23.79 19.47 -34.43
C ALA A 261 22.90 20.36 -35.29
#